data_AF-A0A7X6LSJ9-F1
#
_entry.id   AF-A0A7X6LSJ9-F1
#
_cell.length_a   1.000
_cell.length_b   1.000
_cell.length_c   1.000
_cell.angle_alpha   90.00
_cell.angle_beta   90.00
_cell.angle_gamma   90.00
#
_symmetry.space_group_name_H-M   'P 1'
#
loop_
_entity.id
_entity.type
_entity.pdbx_description
1 polymer ?
#
loop_
_entity_poly.entity_id
_entity_poly.type
_entity_poly.pdbx_seq_one_letter_code
_entity_poly.pdbx_strand_id
1 'polypeptide(L)'
;MASKAPRPNWRDRAFVVRTYDFGEADRVVVLLTQHHGLVRGVAKGVRKAKSRFGSRLQPFVEVDALIYPGKNLATIASADTVTYYGARIIDDFDRYAAACAVLETAEKLSYDEADPALFALVKDALENLQTDQHPTMVLDAFILQATEHAGWGLSLFNCANCGAPGPHKAFNAAVGGAVCNNCRPPGSLDVERETLHDMWLMQRGSPVSSQRAAQIHRATVAHLQFNLETGLKSLKIMEQA
;
A
#
# COMPACT_ATOMS: atom_id res chain seq x y z
N MET A 1 -12.73 20.22 -32.66
CA MET A 1 -12.39 18.87 -32.17
C MET A 1 -10.90 18.63 -32.41
N ALA A 2 -10.05 18.95 -31.43
CA ALA A 2 -8.61 18.71 -31.56
C ALA A 2 -8.34 17.22 -31.37
N SER A 3 -7.86 16.56 -32.43
CA SER A 3 -7.30 15.21 -32.36
C SER A 3 -6.12 15.23 -31.39
N LYS A 4 -6.27 14.62 -30.21
CA LYS A 4 -5.18 14.48 -29.23
C LYS A 4 -4.17 13.53 -29.87
N ALA A 5 -3.00 14.04 -30.25
CA ALA A 5 -1.92 13.24 -30.84
C ALA A 5 -1.69 11.97 -30.02
N PRO A 6 -1.44 10.80 -30.65
CA PRO A 6 -1.20 9.57 -29.92
C PRO A 6 -0.02 9.77 -28.98
N ARG A 7 -0.21 9.50 -27.69
CA ARG A 7 0.89 9.50 -26.72
C ARG A 7 1.94 8.50 -27.24
N PRO A 8 3.23 8.85 -27.23
CA PRO A 8 4.28 7.89 -27.58
C PRO A 8 4.22 6.69 -26.61
N ASN A 9 4.74 5.54 -27.00
CA ASN A 9 4.98 4.46 -26.03
C ASN A 9 6.09 4.89 -25.06
N TRP A 10 6.11 4.29 -23.87
CA TRP A 10 7.12 4.57 -22.86
C TRP A 10 7.50 3.31 -22.09
N ARG A 11 8.65 3.37 -21.42
CA ARG A 11 9.05 2.40 -20.40
C ARG A 11 8.93 3.02 -19.02
N ASP A 12 8.52 2.23 -18.05
CA ASP A 12 8.45 2.67 -16.65
C ASP A 12 8.63 1.51 -15.68
N ARG A 13 9.12 1.85 -14.50
CA ARG A 13 9.17 0.96 -13.33
C ARG A 13 7.77 0.80 -12.78
N ALA A 14 7.39 -0.43 -12.46
CA ALA A 14 6.03 -0.73 -12.05
C ALA A 14 5.93 -1.90 -11.07
N PHE A 15 4.97 -1.81 -10.17
CA PHE A 15 4.46 -2.94 -9.38
C PHE A 15 3.09 -3.38 -9.90
N VAL A 16 2.85 -4.69 -9.97
CA VAL A 16 1.52 -5.24 -10.25
C VAL A 16 0.69 -5.19 -8.98
N VAL A 17 -0.25 -4.26 -8.89
CA VAL A 17 -1.16 -4.13 -7.74
C VAL A 17 -2.44 -4.95 -7.92
N ARG A 18 -2.80 -5.27 -9.16
CA ARG A 18 -4.01 -6.06 -9.46
C ARG A 18 -3.96 -6.78 -10.78
N THR A 19 -4.66 -7.90 -10.87
CA THR A 19 -4.87 -8.61 -12.13
C THR A 19 -6.31 -9.09 -12.25
N TYR A 20 -6.78 -9.19 -13.50
CA TYR A 20 -8.08 -9.73 -13.86
C TYR A 20 -7.90 -10.62 -15.09
N ASP A 21 -8.51 -11.80 -15.09
CA ASP A 21 -8.53 -12.63 -16.28
C ASP A 21 -9.32 -11.93 -17.40
N PHE A 22 -8.77 -11.94 -18.61
CA PHE A 22 -9.35 -11.27 -19.78
C PHE A 22 -9.31 -12.21 -20.97
N GLY A 23 -10.47 -12.77 -21.33
CA GLY A 23 -10.53 -13.86 -22.29
C GLY A 23 -9.75 -15.09 -21.82
N GLU A 24 -9.40 -15.95 -22.77
CA GLU A 24 -8.78 -17.25 -22.45
C GLU A 24 -7.29 -17.16 -22.13
N ALA A 25 -6.56 -16.28 -22.82
CA ALA A 25 -5.10 -16.27 -22.79
C ALA A 25 -4.48 -15.00 -22.17
N ASP A 26 -5.29 -13.96 -21.94
CA ASP A 26 -4.82 -12.63 -21.58
C ASP A 26 -5.22 -12.27 -20.14
N ARG A 27 -4.60 -11.21 -19.60
CA ARG A 27 -5.05 -10.55 -18.36
C ARG A 27 -5.05 -9.04 -18.55
N VAL A 28 -5.97 -8.38 -17.86
CA VAL A 28 -5.80 -6.97 -17.52
C VAL A 28 -4.94 -6.90 -16.27
N VAL A 29 -3.85 -6.16 -16.33
CA VAL A 29 -2.99 -5.84 -15.19
C VAL A 29 -3.14 -4.37 -14.83
N VAL A 30 -3.13 -4.08 -13.54
CA VAL A 30 -3.08 -2.73 -12.99
C VAL A 30 -1.68 -2.53 -12.43
N LEU A 31 -0.98 -1.57 -13.01
CA LEU A 31 0.40 -1.23 -12.67
C LEU A 31 0.40 0.06 -11.86
N LEU A 32 0.97 0.02 -10.66
CA LEU A 32 1.44 1.23 -9.99
C LEU A 32 2.78 1.59 -10.61
N THR A 33 2.80 2.61 -11.46
CA THR A 33 4.01 3.04 -12.17
C THR A 33 4.69 4.19 -11.44
N GLN A 34 6.01 4.26 -11.52
CA GLN A 34 6.79 5.28 -10.83
C GLN A 34 6.54 6.69 -11.40
N HIS A 35 6.32 6.80 -12.72
CA HIS A 35 6.26 8.09 -13.41
C HIS A 35 4.97 8.34 -14.20
N HIS A 36 4.04 7.37 -14.26
CA HIS A 36 2.79 7.49 -15.03
C HIS A 36 1.52 7.12 -14.24
N GLY A 37 1.58 7.11 -12.90
CA GLY A 37 0.44 6.81 -12.02
C GLY A 37 -0.06 5.37 -12.17
N LEU A 38 -1.38 5.18 -11.97
CA LEU A 38 -2.00 3.87 -12.20
C LEU A 38 -2.28 3.63 -13.69
N VAL A 39 -1.64 2.59 -14.23
CA VAL A 39 -1.84 2.17 -15.62
C VAL A 39 -2.57 0.84 -15.70
N ARG A 40 -3.75 0.84 -16.32
CA ARG A 40 -4.51 -0.37 -16.64
C ARG A 40 -4.16 -0.82 -18.06
N GLY A 41 -3.63 -2.04 -18.20
CA GLY A 41 -3.16 -2.54 -19.49
C GLY A 41 -3.48 -4.01 -19.72
N VAL A 42 -3.66 -4.38 -20.99
CA VAL A 42 -3.79 -5.78 -21.41
C VAL A 42 -2.41 -6.38 -21.63
N ALA A 43 -2.13 -7.47 -20.92
CA ALA A 43 -0.98 -8.34 -21.14
C ALA A 43 -1.41 -9.55 -21.99
N LYS A 44 -1.24 -9.43 -23.31
CA LYS A 44 -1.69 -10.45 -24.27
C LYS A 44 -0.87 -11.74 -24.16
N GLY A 45 -1.55 -12.88 -24.09
CA GLY A 45 -0.98 -14.21 -24.01
C GLY A 45 -0.28 -14.52 -22.69
N VAL A 46 -0.48 -13.70 -21.64
CA VAL A 46 0.20 -13.85 -20.36
C VAL A 46 -0.07 -15.21 -19.70
N ARG A 47 -1.23 -15.82 -19.96
CA ARG A 47 -1.64 -17.13 -19.41
C ARG A 47 -1.16 -18.32 -20.24
N LYS A 48 -0.54 -18.09 -21.42
CA LYS A 48 -0.02 -19.17 -22.26
C LYS A 48 1.23 -19.78 -21.61
N ALA A 49 1.39 -21.10 -21.73
CA ALA A 49 2.56 -21.82 -21.20
C ALA A 49 3.91 -21.25 -21.69
N LYS A 50 3.95 -20.75 -22.95
CA LYS A 50 5.12 -20.09 -23.56
C LYS A 50 4.95 -18.56 -23.63
N SER A 51 4.42 -17.96 -22.57
CA SER A 51 4.25 -16.50 -22.46
C SER A 51 5.59 -15.78 -22.37
N ARG A 52 5.75 -14.69 -23.13
CA ARG A 52 6.92 -13.78 -22.99
C ARG A 52 7.02 -13.13 -21.61
N PHE A 53 5.89 -12.99 -20.91
CA PHE A 53 5.85 -12.39 -19.58
C PHE A 53 6.28 -13.38 -18.50
N GLY A 54 6.07 -14.68 -18.69
CA GLY A 54 6.30 -15.68 -17.63
C GLY A 54 5.60 -15.30 -16.32
N SER A 55 6.31 -15.40 -15.20
CA SER A 55 5.84 -14.96 -13.87
C SER A 55 6.06 -13.47 -13.57
N ARG A 56 6.56 -12.67 -14.51
CA ARG A 56 6.99 -11.28 -14.24
C ARG A 56 5.83 -10.34 -13.91
N LEU A 57 4.66 -10.59 -14.48
CA LEU A 57 3.43 -9.82 -14.22
C LEU A 57 2.60 -10.44 -13.09
N GLN A 58 3.26 -10.82 -12.01
CA GLN A 58 2.65 -11.28 -10.76
C GLN A 58 2.88 -10.25 -9.64
N PRO A 59 2.12 -10.30 -8.54
CA PRO A 59 2.41 -9.51 -7.35
C PRO A 59 3.85 -9.70 -6.85
N PHE A 60 4.38 -8.70 -6.13
CA PHE A 60 5.71 -8.73 -5.50
C PHE A 60 6.89 -8.80 -6.48
N VAL A 61 6.66 -8.38 -7.73
CA VAL A 61 7.71 -8.20 -8.73
C VAL A 61 7.73 -6.73 -9.13
N GLU A 62 8.89 -6.10 -9.02
CA GLU A 62 9.14 -4.82 -9.69
C GLU A 62 9.61 -5.11 -11.12
N VAL A 63 8.90 -4.53 -12.09
CA VAL A 63 9.20 -4.69 -13.50
C VAL A 63 9.54 -3.36 -14.14
N ASP A 64 10.37 -3.40 -15.18
CA ASP A 64 10.46 -2.35 -16.19
C ASP A 64 9.56 -2.76 -17.37
N ALA A 65 8.45 -2.05 -17.54
CA ALA A 65 7.39 -2.39 -18.48
C ALA A 65 7.37 -1.44 -19.69
N LEU A 66 7.32 -1.99 -20.90
CA LEU A 66 7.05 -1.22 -22.12
C LEU A 66 5.54 -1.14 -22.35
N ILE A 67 5.02 0.09 -22.36
CA ILE A 67 3.59 0.38 -22.35
C ILE A 67 3.22 1.16 -23.61
N TYR A 68 2.26 0.63 -24.37
CA TYR A 68 1.63 1.33 -25.48
C TYR A 68 0.29 1.91 -25.00
N PRO A 69 0.10 3.24 -25.04
CA PRO A 69 -1.15 3.85 -24.62
C PRO A 69 -2.31 3.40 -25.52
N GLY A 70 -3.46 3.19 -24.90
CA GLY A 70 -4.72 2.92 -25.58
C GLY A 70 -5.82 3.82 -25.05
N LYS A 71 -6.99 3.80 -25.71
CA LYS A 71 -8.12 4.67 -25.33
C LYS A 71 -8.68 4.35 -23.94
N ASN A 72 -8.82 3.06 -23.63
CA ASN A 72 -9.38 2.58 -22.35
C ASN A 72 -8.39 1.71 -21.57
N LEU A 73 -7.66 0.86 -22.28
CA LEU A 73 -6.62 0.00 -21.73
C LEU A 73 -5.36 0.19 -22.57
N ALA A 74 -4.22 0.35 -21.90
CA ALA A 74 -2.93 0.25 -22.54
C ALA A 74 -2.67 -1.19 -23.03
N THR A 75 -1.67 -1.37 -23.87
CA THR A 75 -1.09 -2.69 -24.14
C THR A 75 0.26 -2.78 -23.43
N ILE A 76 0.43 -3.79 -22.59
CA ILE A 76 1.74 -4.12 -22.02
C ILE A 76 2.47 -4.97 -23.06
N ALA A 77 3.54 -4.43 -23.64
CA ALA A 77 4.25 -5.08 -24.73
C ALA A 77 5.36 -6.01 -24.24
N SER A 78 6.09 -5.58 -23.21
CA SER A 78 7.12 -6.36 -22.52
C SER A 78 7.18 -5.95 -21.05
N ALA A 79 7.73 -6.82 -20.22
CA ALA A 79 8.04 -6.53 -18.83
C ALA A 79 9.31 -7.30 -18.46
N ASP A 80 10.34 -6.60 -18.03
CA ASP A 80 11.60 -7.16 -17.57
C ASP A 80 11.66 -7.07 -16.04
N THR A 81 11.99 -8.17 -15.37
CA THR A 81 12.15 -8.16 -13.91
C THR A 81 13.31 -7.26 -13.55
N VAL A 82 13.07 -6.30 -12.67
CA VAL A 82 14.16 -5.61 -12.00
C VAL A 82 14.44 -6.26 -10.67
N THR A 83 13.41 -6.43 -9.84
CA THR A 83 13.55 -7.02 -8.51
C THR A 83 12.41 -7.99 -8.25
N TYR A 84 12.75 -9.16 -7.70
CA TYR A 84 11.78 -10.16 -7.25
C TYR A 84 11.75 -10.15 -5.72
N TYR A 85 10.63 -9.71 -5.13
CA TYR A 85 10.43 -9.64 -3.69
C TYR A 85 9.77 -10.90 -3.11
N GLY A 86 9.28 -11.80 -3.97
CA GLY A 86 8.47 -12.93 -3.56
C GLY A 86 9.22 -14.01 -2.75
N ALA A 87 10.56 -14.05 -2.79
CA ALA A 87 11.35 -15.18 -2.29
C ALA A 87 11.10 -15.55 -0.82
N ARG A 88 10.88 -14.57 0.07
CA ARG A 88 10.52 -14.81 1.48
C ARG A 88 9.06 -14.46 1.80
N ILE A 89 8.33 -13.93 0.83
CA ILE A 89 6.96 -13.47 1.02
C ILE A 89 5.96 -14.59 0.74
N ILE A 90 6.19 -15.41 -0.30
CA ILE A 90 5.19 -16.39 -0.75
C ILE A 90 5.06 -17.63 0.14
N ASP A 91 6.12 -17.96 0.89
CA ASP A 91 6.19 -19.15 1.75
C ASP A 91 5.76 -18.87 3.20
N ASP A 92 5.43 -17.62 3.53
CA ASP A 92 5.05 -17.16 4.86
C ASP A 92 3.72 -16.41 4.77
N PHE A 93 2.71 -16.91 5.47
CA PHE A 93 1.35 -16.38 5.38
C PHE A 93 1.25 -14.92 5.83
N ASP A 94 1.91 -14.56 6.94
CA ASP A 94 1.84 -13.22 7.51
C ASP A 94 2.53 -12.19 6.60
N ARG A 95 3.67 -12.57 6.01
CA ARG A 95 4.36 -11.76 5.01
C ARG A 95 3.55 -11.62 3.74
N TYR A 96 2.95 -12.70 3.26
CA TYR A 96 2.10 -12.69 2.08
C TYR A 96 0.91 -11.75 2.27
N ALA A 97 0.22 -11.85 3.41
CA ALA A 97 -0.94 -11.04 3.73
C ALA A 97 -0.56 -9.55 3.88
N ALA A 98 0.56 -9.26 4.57
CA ALA A 98 1.10 -7.91 4.69
C ALA A 98 1.47 -7.33 3.32
N ALA A 99 2.14 -8.08 2.45
CA ALA A 99 2.52 -7.62 1.12
C ALA A 99 1.29 -7.36 0.23
N CYS A 100 0.26 -8.20 0.32
CA CYS A 100 -1.03 -7.95 -0.34
C CYS A 100 -1.67 -6.66 0.14
N ALA A 101 -1.70 -6.43 1.46
CA ALA A 101 -2.25 -5.22 2.05
C ALA A 101 -1.46 -3.96 1.64
N VAL A 102 -0.13 -4.04 1.52
CA VAL A 102 0.71 -2.95 1.00
C VAL A 102 0.28 -2.58 -0.43
N LEU A 103 0.20 -3.57 -1.34
CA LEU A 103 -0.18 -3.32 -2.73
C LEU A 103 -1.61 -2.80 -2.87
N GLU A 104 -2.56 -3.36 -2.11
CA GLU A 104 -3.96 -2.92 -2.12
C GLU A 104 -4.12 -1.50 -1.57
N THR A 105 -3.41 -1.17 -0.49
CA THR A 105 -3.38 0.19 0.08
C THR A 105 -2.77 1.17 -0.91
N ALA A 106 -1.65 0.82 -1.54
CA ALA A 106 -1.01 1.68 -2.53
C ALA A 106 -1.92 1.94 -3.75
N GLU A 107 -2.65 0.93 -4.23
CA GLU A 107 -3.66 1.11 -5.28
C GLU A 107 -4.75 2.11 -4.85
N LYS A 108 -5.20 2.04 -3.59
CA LYS A 108 -6.26 2.90 -3.06
C LYS A 108 -5.82 4.34 -2.79
N LEU A 109 -4.56 4.54 -2.42
CA LEU A 109 -3.97 5.86 -2.21
C LEU A 109 -3.50 6.52 -3.51
N SER A 110 -3.32 5.75 -4.58
CA SER A 110 -2.89 6.29 -5.86
C SER A 110 -4.01 7.01 -6.59
N TYR A 111 -3.65 8.13 -7.23
CA TYR A 111 -4.53 8.92 -8.09
C TYR A 111 -4.12 8.76 -9.58
N ASP A 112 -4.69 9.59 -10.46
CA ASP A 112 -4.37 9.59 -11.89
C ASP A 112 -2.94 10.08 -12.19
N GLU A 113 -2.34 10.84 -11.28
CA GLU A 113 -0.98 11.34 -11.40
C GLU A 113 0.05 10.39 -10.79
N ALA A 114 1.30 10.51 -11.26
CA ALA A 114 2.39 9.72 -10.74
C ALA A 114 2.78 10.14 -9.33
N ASP A 115 3.03 9.16 -8.47
CA ASP A 115 3.49 9.37 -7.11
C ASP A 115 4.77 8.55 -6.84
N PRO A 116 5.96 9.12 -7.16
CA PRO A 116 7.23 8.44 -6.92
C PRO A 116 7.50 8.17 -5.44
N ALA A 117 6.92 8.94 -4.51
CA ALA A 117 7.10 8.75 -3.08
C ALA A 117 6.31 7.54 -2.59
N LEU A 118 5.04 7.41 -2.98
CA LEU A 118 4.26 6.19 -2.72
C LEU A 118 4.90 4.96 -3.36
N PHE A 119 5.42 5.08 -4.57
CA PHE A 119 6.17 4.00 -5.22
C PHE A 119 7.38 3.55 -4.39
N ALA A 120 8.16 4.50 -3.86
CA ALA A 120 9.29 4.21 -2.99
C ALA A 120 8.85 3.54 -1.68
N LEU A 121 7.77 4.00 -1.06
CA LEU A 121 7.22 3.38 0.16
C LEU A 121 6.81 1.92 -0.07
N VAL A 122 6.19 1.61 -1.22
CA VAL A 122 5.85 0.22 -1.58
C VAL A 122 7.12 -0.62 -1.74
N LYS A 123 8.13 -0.07 -2.41
CA LYS A 123 9.42 -0.74 -2.59
C LYS A 123 10.07 -1.07 -1.25
N ASP A 124 10.18 -0.08 -0.37
CA ASP A 124 10.80 -0.23 0.95
C ASP A 124 10.04 -1.25 1.82
N ALA A 125 8.69 -1.23 1.76
CA ALA A 125 7.87 -2.20 2.47
C ALA A 125 8.10 -3.64 1.98
N LEU A 126 8.15 -3.86 0.66
CA LEU A 126 8.44 -5.18 0.09
C LEU A 126 9.87 -5.65 0.37
N GLU A 127 10.84 -4.72 0.44
CA GLU A 127 12.21 -5.02 0.87
C GLU A 127 12.25 -5.46 2.34
N ASN A 128 11.60 -4.70 3.23
CA ASN A 128 11.56 -5.01 4.66
C ASN A 128 10.81 -6.31 4.95
N LEU A 129 9.78 -6.66 4.17
CA LEU A 129 9.09 -7.95 4.25
C LEU A 129 9.95 -9.15 3.82
N GLN A 130 11.17 -8.94 3.31
CA GLN A 130 12.17 -9.98 3.11
C GLN A 130 13.22 -10.06 4.22
N THR A 131 13.09 -9.27 5.29
CA THR A 131 14.00 -9.28 6.44
C THR A 131 13.37 -10.00 7.65
N ASP A 132 14.08 -10.10 8.77
CA ASP A 132 13.52 -10.71 9.99
C ASP A 132 12.61 -9.78 10.80
N GLN A 133 12.24 -8.62 10.25
CA GLN A 133 11.25 -7.74 10.85
C GLN A 133 9.87 -8.41 10.93
N HIS A 134 9.10 -8.03 11.95
CA HIS A 134 7.74 -8.52 12.16
C HIS A 134 6.82 -8.00 11.03
N PRO A 135 6.15 -8.87 10.25
CA PRO A 135 5.42 -8.46 9.03
C PRO A 135 4.35 -7.38 9.26
N THR A 136 3.56 -7.52 10.34
CA THR A 136 2.56 -6.51 10.73
C THR A 136 3.17 -5.14 10.99
N MET A 137 4.36 -5.08 11.59
CA MET A 137 5.04 -3.80 11.86
C MET A 137 5.51 -3.14 10.58
N VAL A 138 5.95 -3.93 9.59
CA VAL A 138 6.31 -3.40 8.26
C VAL A 138 5.08 -2.83 7.56
N LEU A 139 3.95 -3.56 7.59
CA LEU A 139 2.68 -3.08 7.05
C LEU A 139 2.23 -1.79 7.73
N ASP A 140 2.24 -1.74 9.07
CA ASP A 140 1.77 -0.58 9.81
C ASP A 140 2.66 0.65 9.59
N ALA A 141 3.98 0.45 9.49
CA ALA A 141 4.92 1.53 9.14
C ALA A 141 4.63 2.07 7.74
N PHE A 142 4.42 1.20 6.76
CA PHE A 142 4.02 1.59 5.41
C PHE A 142 2.71 2.38 5.42
N ILE A 143 1.67 1.90 6.12
CA ILE A 143 0.37 2.59 6.18
C ILE A 143 0.55 3.98 6.79
N LEU A 144 1.22 4.10 7.94
CA LEU A 144 1.41 5.38 8.63
C LEU A 144 2.16 6.40 7.77
N GLN A 145 3.19 5.95 7.03
CA GLN A 145 3.97 6.80 6.14
C GLN A 145 3.18 7.17 4.89
N ALA A 146 2.46 6.22 4.29
CA ALA A 146 1.68 6.42 3.08
C ALA A 146 0.46 7.31 3.32
N THR A 147 -0.23 7.18 4.46
CA THR A 147 -1.36 8.04 4.81
C THR A 147 -0.91 9.45 5.20
N GLU A 148 0.22 9.60 5.90
CA GLU A 148 0.84 10.91 6.13
C GLU A 148 1.15 11.62 4.80
N HIS A 149 1.80 10.91 3.86
CA HIS A 149 2.11 11.42 2.53
C HIS A 149 0.86 11.80 1.73
N ALA A 150 -0.23 11.03 1.87
CA ALA A 150 -1.52 11.34 1.27
C ALA A 150 -2.27 12.50 1.94
N GLY A 151 -1.70 13.12 2.98
CA GLY A 151 -2.29 14.24 3.73
C GLY A 151 -3.27 13.82 4.82
N TRP A 152 -3.32 12.53 5.18
CA TRP A 152 -4.15 11.97 6.25
C TRP A 152 -3.31 11.70 7.50
N GLY A 153 -2.42 12.61 7.85
CA GLY A 153 -1.56 12.46 9.01
C GLY A 153 -2.30 12.32 10.34
N LEU A 154 -1.70 11.59 11.28
CA LEU A 154 -2.24 11.40 12.62
C LEU A 154 -1.58 12.35 13.63
N SER A 155 -2.38 12.95 14.52
CA SER A 155 -1.83 13.54 15.75
C SER A 155 -1.58 12.43 16.77
N LEU A 156 -0.33 12.06 16.99
CA LEU A 156 0.06 10.93 17.85
C LEU A 156 0.58 11.36 19.23
N PHE A 157 0.53 12.66 19.55
CA PHE A 157 0.97 13.16 20.85
C PHE A 157 -0.07 14.11 21.47
N ASN A 158 -0.34 15.24 20.82
CA ASN A 158 -1.37 16.19 21.27
C ASN A 158 -2.76 15.69 20.91
N CYS A 159 -3.77 16.20 21.61
CA CYS A 159 -5.16 15.87 21.30
C CYS A 159 -5.50 16.38 19.89
N ALA A 160 -5.94 15.48 19.01
CA ALA A 160 -6.26 15.79 17.62
C ALA A 160 -7.45 16.78 17.50
N ASN A 161 -8.33 16.87 18.49
CA ASN A 161 -9.47 17.79 18.48
C ASN A 161 -9.14 19.19 19.03
N CYS A 162 -8.52 19.27 20.21
CA CYS A 162 -8.37 20.53 20.95
C CYS A 162 -6.91 20.97 21.15
N GLY A 163 -5.94 20.20 20.67
CA GLY A 163 -4.52 20.52 20.81
C GLY A 163 -3.95 20.34 22.22
N ALA A 164 -4.74 19.88 23.20
CA ALA A 164 -4.26 19.66 24.56
C ALA A 164 -3.00 18.78 24.59
N PRO A 165 -1.96 19.17 25.35
CA PRO A 165 -0.69 18.46 25.34
C PRO A 165 -0.84 17.03 25.85
N GLY A 166 -0.16 16.10 25.18
CA GLY A 166 -0.12 14.69 25.55
C GLY A 166 0.92 14.36 26.64
N PRO A 167 1.24 13.07 26.80
CA PRO A 167 0.72 11.91 26.07
C PRO A 167 -0.66 11.46 26.55
N HIS A 168 -1.56 11.20 25.59
CA HIS A 168 -2.92 10.69 25.83
C HIS A 168 -2.96 9.15 25.84
N LYS A 169 -4.04 8.57 26.36
CA LYS A 169 -4.27 7.11 26.45
C LYS A 169 -5.43 6.60 25.59
N ALA A 170 -5.91 7.44 24.69
CA ALA A 170 -7.02 7.13 23.83
C ALA A 170 -6.71 7.53 22.39
N PHE A 171 -7.13 6.71 21.46
CA PHE A 171 -6.99 6.92 20.03
C PHE A 171 -8.37 6.90 19.38
N ASN A 172 -8.63 7.85 18.48
CA ASN A 172 -9.83 7.85 17.66
C ASN A 172 -9.49 8.22 16.22
N ALA A 173 -9.73 7.29 15.29
CA ALA A 173 -9.48 7.48 13.88
C ALA A 173 -10.27 8.66 13.29
N ALA A 174 -11.54 8.82 13.69
CA ALA A 174 -12.41 9.86 13.15
C ALA A 174 -12.02 11.27 13.60
N VAL A 175 -11.42 11.39 14.78
CA VAL A 175 -10.89 12.66 15.30
C VAL A 175 -9.47 12.94 14.77
N GLY A 176 -8.78 11.95 14.20
CA GLY A 176 -7.44 12.11 13.63
C GLY A 176 -6.30 11.72 14.56
N GLY A 177 -6.53 10.90 15.59
CA GLY A 177 -5.46 10.29 16.38
C GLY A 177 -5.69 10.32 17.89
N ALA A 178 -4.66 10.72 18.63
CA ALA A 178 -4.66 10.81 20.08
C ALA A 178 -5.74 11.79 20.57
N VAL A 179 -6.52 11.42 21.59
CA VAL A 179 -7.58 12.27 22.15
C VAL A 179 -7.50 12.34 23.67
N CYS A 180 -7.70 13.54 24.23
CA CYS A 180 -7.77 13.73 25.68
C CYS A 180 -9.12 13.25 26.24
N ASN A 181 -9.24 13.10 27.55
CA ASN A 181 -10.46 12.62 28.21
C ASN A 181 -11.71 13.45 27.89
N ASN A 182 -11.55 14.77 27.68
CA ASN A 182 -12.68 15.68 27.37
C ASN A 182 -13.14 15.57 25.91
N CYS A 183 -12.27 15.14 25.01
CA CYS A 183 -12.53 15.05 23.58
C CYS A 183 -12.61 13.60 23.10
N ARG A 184 -12.84 12.65 24.01
CA ARG A 184 -12.87 11.22 23.72
C ARG A 184 -14.29 10.79 23.31
N PRO A 185 -14.62 10.66 22.01
CA PRO A 185 -15.93 10.17 21.60
C PRO A 185 -16.10 8.66 21.88
N PRO A 186 -17.34 8.16 21.88
CA PRO A 186 -17.61 6.72 21.87
C PRO A 186 -16.87 5.99 20.74
N GLY A 187 -16.44 4.76 21.00
CA GLY A 187 -15.67 3.96 20.04
C GLY A 187 -14.18 4.28 19.98
N SER A 188 -13.68 5.22 20.80
CA SER A 188 -12.23 5.45 20.94
C SER A 188 -11.53 4.24 21.56
N LEU A 189 -10.41 3.83 20.96
CA LEU A 189 -9.56 2.74 21.45
C LEU A 189 -8.79 3.20 22.69
N ASP A 190 -8.79 2.38 23.75
CA ASP A 190 -7.81 2.51 24.84
C ASP A 190 -6.45 2.01 24.34
N VAL A 191 -5.44 2.85 24.46
CA VAL A 191 -4.07 2.57 24.01
C VAL A 191 -3.07 2.98 25.08
N GLU A 192 -1.95 2.25 25.14
CA GLU A 192 -0.79 2.69 25.90
C GLU A 192 -0.19 3.96 25.29
N ARG A 193 0.48 4.78 26.11
CA ARG A 193 1.12 6.01 25.61
C ARG A 193 2.27 5.68 24.67
N GLU A 194 2.99 4.62 25.02
CA GLU A 194 4.09 4.04 24.28
C GLU A 194 3.64 3.52 22.91
N THR A 195 2.39 3.05 22.77
CA THR A 195 1.81 2.69 21.46
C THR A 195 1.76 3.91 20.53
N LEU A 196 1.27 5.05 21.02
CA LEU A 196 1.20 6.28 20.22
C LEU A 196 2.60 6.83 19.91
N HIS A 197 3.54 6.70 20.85
CA HIS A 197 4.93 7.07 20.62
C HIS A 197 5.59 6.20 19.55
N ASP A 198 5.40 4.88 19.60
CA ASP A 198 5.93 3.96 18.59
C ASP A 198 5.34 4.26 17.21
N MET A 199 4.03 4.52 17.12
CA MET A 199 3.40 4.95 15.86
C MET A 199 4.06 6.23 15.31
N TRP A 200 4.37 7.20 16.19
CA TRP A 200 5.02 8.46 15.80
C TRP A 200 6.46 8.22 15.29
N LEU A 201 7.18 7.29 15.90
CA LEU A 201 8.51 6.85 15.44
C LEU A 201 8.41 6.15 14.07
N MET A 202 7.48 5.21 13.92
CA MET A 202 7.27 4.46 12.67
C MET A 202 6.87 5.36 11.50
N GLN A 203 6.01 6.35 11.75
CA GLN A 203 5.61 7.36 10.75
C GLN A 203 6.82 8.14 10.20
N ARG A 204 7.91 8.23 10.98
CA ARG A 204 9.16 8.92 10.61
C ARG A 204 10.27 7.94 10.18
N GLY A 205 9.92 6.68 9.90
CA GLY A 205 10.87 5.66 9.47
C GLY A 205 11.81 5.16 10.57
N SER A 206 11.53 5.45 11.84
CA SER A 206 12.34 4.97 12.95
C SER A 206 11.91 3.56 13.36
N PRO A 207 12.86 2.64 13.62
CA PRO A 207 12.54 1.28 14.03
C PRO A 207 11.98 1.26 15.46
N VAL A 208 11.04 0.34 15.70
CA VAL A 208 10.42 0.13 17.01
C VAL A 208 10.30 -1.37 17.32
N SER A 209 10.17 -1.73 18.59
CA SER A 209 9.94 -3.11 18.99
C SER A 209 8.54 -3.58 18.57
N SER A 210 8.37 -4.88 18.29
CA SER A 210 7.06 -5.47 17.99
C SER A 210 6.18 -5.74 19.22
N GLN A 211 6.61 -5.35 20.43
CA GLN A 211 5.88 -5.65 21.68
C GLN A 211 4.43 -5.13 21.67
N ARG A 212 4.18 -4.01 20.99
CA ARG A 212 2.86 -3.36 20.89
C ARG A 212 2.18 -3.55 19.53
N ALA A 213 2.66 -4.49 18.72
CA ALA A 213 2.18 -4.70 17.35
C ALA A 213 0.65 -4.79 17.25
N ALA A 214 -0.02 -5.52 18.15
CA ALA A 214 -1.48 -5.65 18.11
C ALA A 214 -2.23 -4.33 18.36
N GLN A 215 -1.77 -3.47 19.28
CA GLN A 215 -2.40 -2.18 19.53
C GLN A 215 -2.12 -1.19 18.39
N ILE A 216 -0.88 -1.17 17.89
CA ILE A 216 -0.46 -0.36 16.74
C ILE A 216 -1.30 -0.73 15.52
N HIS A 217 -1.36 -2.02 15.20
CA HIS A 217 -2.10 -2.53 14.05
C HIS A 217 -3.57 -2.14 14.10
N ARG A 218 -4.23 -2.32 15.25
CA ARG A 218 -5.63 -1.93 15.42
C ARG A 218 -5.86 -0.43 15.18
N ALA A 219 -4.98 0.43 15.71
CA ALA A 219 -5.08 1.88 15.54
C ALA A 219 -4.82 2.30 14.09
N THR A 220 -3.77 1.74 13.47
CA THR A 220 -3.38 2.00 12.07
C THR A 220 -4.44 1.55 11.08
N VAL A 221 -4.99 0.34 11.26
CA VAL A 221 -6.09 -0.18 10.43
C VAL A 221 -7.36 0.66 10.60
N ALA A 222 -7.72 1.03 11.84
CA ALA A 222 -8.87 1.89 12.08
C ALA A 222 -8.72 3.26 11.40
N HIS A 223 -7.52 3.83 11.42
CA HIS A 223 -7.20 5.07 10.72
C HIS A 223 -7.34 4.93 9.20
N LEU A 224 -6.74 3.88 8.63
CA LEU A 224 -6.80 3.64 7.19
C LEU A 224 -8.24 3.40 6.73
N GLN A 225 -9.00 2.55 7.43
CA GLN A 225 -10.39 2.26 7.11
C GLN A 225 -11.30 3.49 7.24
N PHE A 226 -11.03 4.40 8.18
CA PHE A 226 -11.82 5.61 8.33
C PHE A 226 -11.64 6.56 7.12
N ASN A 227 -10.43 6.65 6.57
CA ASN A 227 -10.14 7.56 5.46
C ASN A 227 -10.44 6.95 4.09
N LEU A 228 -10.42 5.63 3.97
CA LEU A 228 -10.80 4.95 2.73
C LEU A 228 -12.32 4.82 2.60
N GLU A 229 -12.89 5.33 1.50
CA GLU A 229 -14.31 5.14 1.16
C GLU A 229 -14.71 3.66 1.00
N THR A 230 -13.73 2.80 0.66
CA THR A 230 -13.92 1.35 0.52
C THR A 230 -12.84 0.60 1.29
N GLY A 231 -13.24 -0.24 2.25
CA GLY A 231 -12.31 -1.04 3.06
C GLY A 231 -11.48 -2.04 2.23
N LEU A 232 -10.32 -2.41 2.77
CA LEU A 232 -9.38 -3.36 2.14
C LEU A 232 -9.84 -4.80 2.31
N LYS A 233 -9.75 -5.60 1.25
CA LYS A 233 -10.07 -7.03 1.27
C LYS A 233 -9.01 -7.82 2.02
N SER A 234 -7.74 -7.44 1.86
CA SER A 234 -6.59 -8.16 2.44
C SER A 234 -6.62 -8.12 3.97
N LEU A 235 -7.01 -6.98 4.56
CA LEU A 235 -7.12 -6.85 6.02
C LEU A 235 -8.21 -7.76 6.61
N LYS A 236 -9.32 -7.97 5.90
CA LYS A 236 -10.38 -8.88 6.36
C LYS A 236 -9.93 -10.34 6.41
N ILE A 237 -9.00 -10.73 5.54
CA ILE A 237 -8.43 -12.09 5.53
C ILE A 237 -7.48 -12.27 6.72
N MET A 238 -6.69 -11.25 7.04
CA MET A 238 -5.79 -11.27 8.21
C MET A 238 -6.55 -11.41 9.53
N GLU A 239 -7.73 -10.79 9.66
CA GLU A 239 -8.56 -10.88 10.87
C GLU A 239 -9.25 -12.25 11.05
N GLN A 240 -9.28 -13.09 10.01
CA GLN A 240 -9.97 -14.39 9.98
C GLN A 240 -9.04 -15.60 10.14
N ALA A 241 -7.72 -15.39 10.03
CA ALA A 241 -6.69 -16.41 10.16
C ALA A 241 -6.21 -16.55 11.62
#